data_AF-A0AA51C863-F1
#
_entry.id   AF-A0AA51C863-F1
#
_cell.length_a   1.000
_cell.length_b   1.000
_cell.length_c   1.000
_cell.angle_alpha   90.00
_cell.angle_beta   90.00
_cell.angle_gamma   90.00
#
_symmetry.space_group_name_H-M   'P 1'
#
loop_
_entity.id
_entity.type
_entity.pdbx_description
1 polymer ?
#
loop_
_entity_poly.entity_id
_entity_poly.type
_entity_poly.pdbx_seq_one_letter_code
_entity_poly.pdbx_strand_id
1 'polypeptide(L)'
;MVDMSFLYGKSMDFWTYWGFEPWSHNLMRGVYRKVTFVKDSLLGEVGKYYAYDYIVWSHQGRHDAEYILSTWKPIPEVMTQRFLFIEEISSFPKKVKMFFFGLKGFIEVYSYVPGTKWNPKIKDLAPLVNKAREIAISDI
;
A
#
# COMPACT_ATOMS: atom_id res chain seq x y z
N MET A 1 0.60 19.33 -0.82
CA MET A 1 1.49 18.35 -0.16
C MET A 1 0.67 17.68 0.91
N VAL A 2 0.65 16.35 0.95
CA VAL A 2 -0.01 15.57 2.01
C VAL A 2 1.09 15.10 2.94
N ASP A 3 0.91 15.33 4.24
CA ASP A 3 1.80 14.83 5.28
C ASP A 3 1.00 14.26 6.45
N MET A 4 0.91 12.94 6.47
CA MET A 4 0.26 12.13 7.49
C MET A 4 1.31 11.36 8.30
N SER A 5 2.52 11.94 8.46
CA SER A 5 3.63 11.33 9.19
C SER A 5 3.31 11.02 10.66
N PHE A 6 2.21 11.52 11.23
CA PHE A 6 1.70 11.06 12.52
C PHE A 6 1.42 9.54 12.54
N LEU A 7 1.16 8.92 11.38
CA LEU A 7 1.03 7.46 11.22
C LEU A 7 2.35 6.70 11.38
N TYR A 8 3.48 7.38 11.41
CA TYR A 8 4.78 6.77 11.65
C TYR A 8 5.11 6.67 13.13
N GLY A 9 4.77 7.69 13.94
CA GLY A 9 5.25 7.83 15.33
C GLY A 9 4.87 6.68 16.27
N LYS A 10 3.79 6.86 17.05
CA LYS A 10 3.37 5.88 18.08
C LYS A 10 2.91 4.53 17.50
N SER A 11 2.60 4.49 16.22
CA SER A 11 2.15 3.31 15.50
C SER A 11 3.28 2.48 14.88
N MET A 12 4.57 2.82 15.06
CA MET A 12 5.66 2.05 14.45
C MET A 12 5.70 0.60 14.93
N ASP A 13 5.48 0.34 16.22
CA ASP A 13 5.42 -1.02 16.77
C ASP A 13 4.26 -1.81 16.15
N PHE A 14 3.13 -1.14 15.88
CA PHE A 14 1.99 -1.73 15.18
C PHE A 14 2.36 -2.11 13.74
N TRP A 15 3.03 -1.22 12.99
CA TRP A 15 3.47 -1.53 11.63
C TRP A 15 4.46 -2.69 11.60
N THR A 16 5.44 -2.67 12.50
CA THR A 16 6.46 -3.72 12.62
C THR A 16 5.82 -5.07 12.95
N TYR A 17 4.85 -5.10 13.87
CA TYR A 17 4.08 -6.31 14.19
C TYR A 17 3.37 -6.89 12.95
N TRP A 18 2.88 -6.03 12.05
CA TRP A 18 2.26 -6.45 10.78
C TRP A 18 3.24 -6.70 9.63
N GLY A 19 4.55 -6.74 9.92
CA GLY A 19 5.61 -7.04 8.97
C GLY A 19 5.95 -5.89 8.03
N PHE A 20 5.57 -4.66 8.37
CA PHE A 20 5.92 -3.47 7.61
C PHE A 20 7.25 -2.88 8.08
N GLU A 21 8.04 -2.41 7.11
CA GLU A 21 9.30 -1.70 7.31
C GLU A 21 9.19 -0.26 6.79
N PRO A 22 10.00 0.69 7.31
CA PRO A 22 10.05 2.05 6.78
C PRO A 22 10.39 2.07 5.29
N TRP A 23 9.69 2.92 4.54
CA TRP A 23 9.90 3.08 3.11
C TRP A 23 10.03 4.56 2.73
N SER A 24 10.92 4.86 1.78
CA SER A 24 11.00 6.17 1.16
C SER A 24 11.45 6.09 -0.30
N HIS A 25 10.94 6.98 -1.13
CA HIS A 25 11.34 7.10 -2.53
C HIS A 25 10.93 8.47 -3.08
N ASN A 26 11.83 9.18 -3.76
CA ASN A 26 11.53 10.47 -4.41
C ASN A 26 10.67 11.42 -3.52
N LEU A 27 11.15 11.70 -2.31
CA LEU A 27 10.47 12.49 -1.26
C LEU A 27 9.22 11.85 -0.65
N MET A 28 8.64 10.81 -1.26
CA MET A 28 7.57 10.04 -0.63
C MET A 28 8.09 9.28 0.58
N ARG A 29 7.25 9.17 1.61
CA ARG A 29 7.53 8.36 2.81
C ARG A 29 6.32 7.54 3.21
N GLY A 30 6.60 6.41 3.84
CA GLY A 30 5.60 5.43 4.16
C GLY A 30 6.19 4.22 4.87
N VAL A 31 5.46 3.13 4.76
CA VAL A 31 5.94 1.79 5.07
C VAL A 31 5.62 0.84 3.94
N TYR A 32 6.36 -0.26 3.87
CA TYR A 32 6.12 -1.31 2.90
C TYR A 32 6.30 -2.70 3.51
N ARG A 33 5.66 -3.70 2.89
CA ARG A 33 5.90 -5.11 3.22
C ARG A 33 5.81 -6.00 2.00
N LYS A 34 6.47 -7.15 2.06
CA LYS A 34 6.26 -8.26 1.12
C LYS A 34 5.23 -9.23 1.72
N VAL A 35 4.17 -9.50 0.99
CA VAL A 35 3.15 -10.48 1.37
C VAL A 35 3.25 -11.69 0.46
N THR A 36 3.10 -12.87 1.05
CA THR A 36 2.97 -14.14 0.31
C THR A 36 1.51 -14.53 0.29
N PHE A 37 0.98 -14.75 -0.92
CA PHE A 37 -0.32 -15.35 -1.11
C PHE A 37 -0.12 -16.78 -1.58
N VAL A 38 -0.65 -17.71 -0.80
CA VAL A 38 -0.67 -19.13 -1.13
C VAL A 38 -2.10 -19.46 -1.57
N LYS A 39 -2.23 -20.05 -2.75
CA LYS A 39 -3.49 -20.61 -3.22
C LYS A 39 -3.47 -22.11 -2.94
N ASP A 40 -4.20 -22.52 -1.92
CA ASP A 40 -4.29 -23.94 -1.53
C ASP A 40 -5.52 -24.62 -2.13
N SER A 41 -5.42 -25.94 -2.29
CA SER A 41 -6.51 -26.85 -2.62
C SER A 41 -6.49 -28.06 -1.69
N LEU A 42 -7.52 -28.91 -1.80
CA LEU A 42 -7.59 -30.19 -1.05
C LEU A 42 -6.38 -31.12 -1.30
N LEU A 43 -5.62 -30.92 -2.38
CA LEU A 43 -4.43 -31.70 -2.73
C LEU A 43 -3.11 -30.98 -2.40
N GLY A 44 -3.15 -29.84 -1.69
CA GLY A 44 -1.99 -29.02 -1.33
C GLY A 44 -1.91 -27.69 -2.07
N GLU A 45 -0.76 -27.03 -1.94
CA GLU A 45 -0.46 -25.72 -2.54
C GLU A 45 -0.50 -25.79 -4.07
N VAL A 46 -1.40 -25.01 -4.68
CA VAL A 46 -1.59 -24.93 -6.15
C VAL A 46 -0.75 -23.79 -6.75
N GLY A 47 -0.40 -22.79 -5.96
CA GLY A 47 0.49 -21.74 -6.41
C GLY A 47 0.79 -20.69 -5.35
N LYS A 48 2.01 -20.18 -5.42
CA LYS A 48 2.52 -19.09 -4.61
C LYS A 48 2.67 -17.85 -5.46
N TYR A 49 2.22 -16.71 -4.97
CA TYR A 49 2.59 -15.43 -5.56
C TYR A 49 2.90 -14.40 -4.48
N TYR A 50 3.81 -13.49 -4.80
CA TYR A 50 4.17 -12.41 -3.91
C TYR A 50 3.43 -11.12 -4.30
N ALA A 51 3.14 -10.30 -3.30
CA ALA A 51 2.76 -8.92 -3.49
C ALA A 51 3.67 -8.02 -2.65
N TYR A 52 3.83 -6.78 -3.09
CA TYR A 52 4.31 -5.72 -2.22
C TYR A 52 3.17 -4.76 -1.91
N ASP A 53 3.04 -4.41 -0.63
CA ASP A 53 2.13 -3.38 -0.18
C ASP A 53 2.94 -2.18 0.28
N TYR A 54 2.62 -1.00 -0.22
CA TYR A 54 3.18 0.27 0.17
C TYR A 54 2.05 1.14 0.74
N ILE A 55 2.20 1.64 1.94
CA ILE A 55 1.31 2.63 2.56
C ILE A 55 2.09 3.94 2.58
N VAL A 56 1.63 4.93 1.81
CA VAL A 56 2.34 6.19 1.55
C VAL A 56 1.59 7.31 2.23
N TRP A 57 2.23 8.02 3.16
CA TRP A 57 1.60 9.07 3.98
C TRP A 57 2.25 10.45 3.83
N SER A 58 3.44 10.53 3.23
CA SER A 58 4.03 11.81 2.83
C SER A 58 4.20 11.77 1.31
N HIS A 59 3.52 12.66 0.58
CA HIS A 59 3.50 12.66 -0.89
C HIS A 59 2.85 13.93 -1.48
N GLN A 60 2.90 14.09 -2.80
CA GLN A 60 2.32 15.17 -3.60
C GLN A 60 1.00 14.76 -4.30
N GLY A 61 0.18 13.96 -3.62
CA GLY A 61 -1.10 13.45 -4.13
C GLY A 61 -0.99 12.75 -5.48
N ARG A 62 -1.86 13.15 -6.41
CA ARG A 62 -1.93 12.61 -7.78
C ARG A 62 -0.61 12.67 -8.56
N HIS A 63 0.24 13.68 -8.34
CA HIS A 63 1.52 13.82 -9.05
C HIS A 63 2.43 12.62 -8.79
N ASP A 64 2.62 12.28 -7.51
CA ASP A 64 3.44 11.15 -7.09
C ASP A 64 2.81 9.80 -7.48
N ALA A 65 1.49 9.70 -7.43
CA ALA A 65 0.78 8.51 -7.91
C ALA A 65 1.02 8.24 -9.41
N GLU A 66 1.05 9.30 -10.23
CA GLU A 66 1.37 9.22 -11.67
C GLU A 66 2.86 8.95 -11.92
N TYR A 67 3.73 9.52 -11.08
CA TYR A 67 5.16 9.22 -11.09
C TYR A 67 5.43 7.72 -10.79
N ILE A 68 4.78 7.13 -9.78
CA ILE A 68 4.88 5.69 -9.49
C ILE A 68 4.43 4.86 -10.70
N LEU A 69 3.27 5.18 -11.29
CA LEU A 69 2.80 4.45 -12.46
C LEU A 69 3.75 4.55 -13.65
N SER A 70 4.38 5.70 -13.88
CA SER A 70 5.28 5.89 -15.03
C SER A 70 6.65 5.24 -14.82
N THR A 71 7.24 5.35 -13.63
CA THR A 71 8.65 5.02 -13.37
C THR A 71 8.87 3.67 -12.70
N TRP A 72 7.90 3.19 -11.92
CA TRP A 72 8.07 1.97 -11.14
C TRP A 72 8.10 0.73 -12.03
N LYS A 73 8.94 -0.24 -11.65
CA LYS A 73 9.32 -1.40 -12.47
C LYS A 73 8.68 -2.70 -11.94
N PRO A 74 8.50 -3.72 -12.80
CA PRO A 74 8.11 -5.04 -12.33
C PRO A 74 9.21 -5.65 -11.47
N ILE A 75 8.83 -6.40 -10.43
CA ILE A 75 9.76 -7.16 -9.58
C ILE A 75 9.58 -8.65 -9.92
N PRO A 76 10.66 -9.43 -10.12
CA PRO A 76 10.55 -10.86 -10.35
C PRO A 76 9.69 -11.57 -9.29
N GLU A 77 8.84 -12.49 -9.74
CA GLU A 77 7.92 -13.29 -8.90
C GLU A 77 6.85 -12.50 -8.12
N VAL A 78 6.80 -11.18 -8.30
CA VAL A 78 5.78 -10.32 -7.68
C VAL A 78 4.64 -10.14 -8.66
N MET A 79 3.47 -10.64 -8.28
CA MET A 79 2.25 -10.51 -9.08
C MET A 79 1.72 -9.08 -9.03
N THR A 80 1.71 -8.45 -7.85
CA THR A 80 1.13 -7.11 -7.67
C THR A 80 1.96 -6.26 -6.73
N GLN A 81 2.15 -5.00 -7.09
CA GLN A 81 2.68 -3.95 -6.22
C GLN A 81 1.56 -2.95 -5.96
N ARG A 82 1.03 -2.92 -4.74
CA ARG A 82 -0.08 -2.05 -4.32
C ARG A 82 0.47 -0.83 -3.60
N PHE A 83 0.16 0.37 -4.10
CA PHE A 83 0.45 1.62 -3.42
C PHE A 83 -0.86 2.22 -2.90
N LEU A 84 -0.95 2.39 -1.59
CA LEU A 84 -2.06 3.01 -0.90
C LEU A 84 -1.62 4.39 -0.39
N PHE A 85 -2.02 5.43 -1.11
CA PHE A 85 -1.79 6.82 -0.76
C PHE A 85 -2.83 7.24 0.28
N ILE A 86 -2.36 7.66 1.45
CA ILE A 86 -3.20 8.09 2.57
C ILE A 86 -3.44 9.59 2.45
N GLU A 87 -4.70 9.96 2.28
CA GLU A 87 -5.09 11.34 1.96
C GLU A 87 -6.12 11.87 2.96
N GLU A 88 -6.18 13.19 3.10
CA GLU A 88 -7.25 13.91 3.81
C GLU A 88 -8.55 13.92 2.98
N ILE A 89 -8.39 14.09 1.66
CA ILE A 89 -9.47 14.12 0.68
C ILE A 89 -9.01 13.26 -0.49
N SER A 90 -9.87 12.34 -0.95
CA SER A 90 -9.53 11.47 -2.06
C SER A 90 -9.29 12.28 -3.34
N SER A 91 -8.07 12.22 -3.86
CA SER A 91 -7.62 13.04 -5.00
C SER A 91 -7.61 12.31 -6.34
N PHE A 92 -7.76 10.97 -6.35
CA PHE A 92 -7.85 10.18 -7.59
C PHE A 92 -8.54 8.82 -7.39
N PRO A 93 -9.22 8.28 -8.43
CA PRO A 93 -9.74 6.92 -8.39
C PRO A 93 -8.60 5.89 -8.50
N LYS A 94 -8.88 4.62 -8.17
CA LYS A 94 -7.93 3.52 -8.39
C LYS A 94 -7.34 3.55 -9.81
N LYS A 95 -6.02 3.45 -9.92
CA LYS A 95 -5.28 3.32 -11.18
C LYS A 95 -4.53 1.99 -11.24
N VAL A 96 -4.37 1.43 -12.43
CA VAL A 96 -3.66 0.15 -12.65
C VAL A 96 -2.74 0.28 -13.85
N LYS A 97 -1.52 -0.26 -13.72
CA LYS A 97 -0.60 -0.51 -14.83
C LYS A 97 -0.28 -2.00 -14.87
N MET A 98 -0.33 -2.59 -16.06
CA MET A 98 0.12 -3.96 -16.29
C MET A 98 1.50 -3.95 -16.95
N PHE A 99 2.31 -4.97 -16.66
CA PHE A 99 3.60 -5.16 -17.32
C PHE A 99 3.55 -6.36 -18.25
N PHE A 100 4.03 -6.19 -19.49
CA PHE A 100 4.13 -7.26 -20.49
C PHE A 100 2.82 -8.06 -20.61
N PHE A 101 1.71 -7.36 -20.88
CA PHE A 101 0.36 -7.93 -20.94
C PHE A 101 -0.09 -8.67 -19.67
N GLY A 102 0.49 -8.33 -18.51
CA GLY A 102 0.18 -8.92 -17.20
C GLY A 102 1.11 -10.07 -16.79
N LEU A 103 1.96 -10.57 -17.70
CA LEU A 103 2.90 -11.66 -17.42
C LEU A 103 4.03 -11.26 -16.46
N LYS A 104 4.30 -9.96 -16.32
CA LYS A 104 5.28 -9.41 -15.36
C LYS A 104 4.61 -8.67 -14.19
N GLY A 105 3.35 -9.01 -13.92
CA GLY A 105 2.58 -8.46 -12.81
C GLY A 105 2.02 -7.06 -13.06
N PHE A 106 1.58 -6.43 -11.98
CA PHE A 106 0.80 -5.20 -11.99
C PHE A 106 1.30 -4.19 -10.94
N ILE A 107 1.07 -2.91 -11.21
CA ILE A 107 1.00 -1.87 -10.18
C ILE A 107 -0.46 -1.47 -10.03
N GLU A 108 -0.94 -1.43 -8.80
CA GLU A 108 -2.22 -0.83 -8.45
C GLU A 108 -1.97 0.35 -7.51
N VAL A 109 -2.52 1.52 -7.83
CA VAL A 109 -2.42 2.71 -6.99
C VAL A 109 -3.82 3.12 -6.52
N TYR A 110 -3.94 3.38 -5.23
CA TYR A 110 -5.18 3.71 -4.53
C TYR A 110 -4.99 5.03 -3.76
N SER A 111 -5.98 5.90 -3.79
CA SER A 111 -6.14 6.98 -2.81
C SER A 111 -7.13 6.49 -1.74
N TYR A 112 -6.81 6.74 -0.46
CA TYR A 112 -7.65 6.33 0.66
C TYR A 112 -7.67 7.37 1.77
N VAL A 113 -8.87 7.72 2.22
CA VAL A 113 -9.09 8.58 3.38
C VAL A 113 -9.41 7.69 4.59
N PRO A 114 -8.60 7.71 5.67
CA PRO A 114 -8.83 6.88 6.85
C PRO A 114 -10.23 7.09 7.45
N GLY A 115 -10.93 5.99 7.74
CA GLY A 115 -12.28 5.98 8.30
C GLY A 115 -13.42 6.10 7.29
N THR A 116 -13.13 6.27 5.99
CA THR A 116 -14.16 6.27 4.93
C THR A 116 -14.30 4.91 4.28
N LYS A 117 -15.32 4.76 3.41
CA LYS A 117 -15.48 3.60 2.54
C LYS A 117 -14.21 3.39 1.69
N TRP A 118 -13.76 2.14 1.58
CA TRP A 118 -12.59 1.75 0.80
C TRP A 118 -12.94 0.85 -0.39
N ASN A 119 -11.99 0.72 -1.33
CA ASN A 119 -12.09 -0.25 -2.42
C ASN A 119 -11.95 -1.69 -1.86
N PRO A 120 -12.81 -2.66 -2.24
CA PRO A 120 -12.73 -4.03 -1.73
C PRO A 120 -11.37 -4.72 -1.89
N LYS A 121 -10.55 -4.31 -2.88
CA LYS A 121 -9.19 -4.84 -3.09
C LYS A 121 -8.15 -4.41 -2.04
N ILE A 122 -8.47 -3.44 -1.18
CA ILE A 122 -7.62 -2.99 -0.08
C ILE A 122 -8.25 -3.30 1.29
N LYS A 123 -9.17 -4.26 1.36
CA LYS A 123 -9.85 -4.68 2.60
C LYS A 123 -8.91 -5.17 3.69
N ASP A 124 -7.69 -5.58 3.32
CA ASP A 124 -6.63 -6.05 4.20
C ASP A 124 -5.64 -4.94 4.61
N LEU A 125 -5.68 -3.77 3.96
CA LEU A 125 -4.80 -2.63 4.25
C LEU A 125 -5.56 -1.48 4.93
N ALA A 126 -6.76 -1.17 4.48
CA ALA A 126 -7.56 -0.06 5.03
C ALA A 126 -7.82 -0.19 6.54
N PRO A 127 -8.17 -1.37 7.09
CA PRO A 127 -8.31 -1.53 8.54
C PRO A 127 -7.01 -1.28 9.31
N LEU A 128 -5.84 -1.64 8.73
CA LEU A 128 -4.54 -1.40 9.37
C LEU A 128 -4.25 0.10 9.47
N VAL A 129 -4.53 0.84 8.40
CA VAL A 129 -4.39 2.31 8.39
C VAL A 129 -5.32 2.96 9.42
N ASN A 130 -6.58 2.52 9.50
CA ASN A 130 -7.51 3.04 10.49
C ASN A 130 -7.03 2.76 11.91
N LYS A 131 -6.52 1.56 12.16
CA LYS A 131 -6.01 1.20 13.48
C LYS A 131 -4.75 1.99 13.85
N ALA A 132 -3.83 2.18 12.91
CA ALA A 132 -2.65 3.02 13.10
C ALA A 132 -3.04 4.48 13.42
N ARG A 133 -4.07 5.01 12.75
CA ARG A 133 -4.63 6.33 13.04
C ARG A 133 -5.20 6.41 14.45
N GLU A 134 -5.97 5.41 14.90
CA GLU A 134 -6.48 5.37 16.27
C GLU A 134 -5.34 5.41 17.29
N ILE A 135 -4.32 4.57 17.12
CA ILE A 135 -3.13 4.51 18.00
C ILE A 135 -2.39 5.85 18.02
N ALA A 136 -2.25 6.50 16.87
CA ALA A 136 -1.56 7.78 16.78
C ALA A 136 -2.32 8.93 17.46
N ILE A 137 -3.66 8.81 17.58
CA ILE A 137 -4.54 9.84 18.15
C ILE A 137 -4.88 9.57 19.63
N SER A 138 -4.76 8.32 20.12
CA SER A 138 -5.27 7.88 21.43
C SER A 138 -4.57 8.45 22.68
N ASP A 139 -3.77 9.50 22.54
CA ASP A 139 -3.08 10.19 23.65
C ASP A 139 -3.27 11.73 23.58
N ILE A 140 -4.43 12.19 23.07
CA ILE A 140 -4.92 13.57 23.24
C ILE A 140 -5.95 13.59 24.36
#